data_AF-A0A6G0SB34-F1
#
_entry.id   AF-A0A6G0SB34-F1
#
_cell.length_a   1.000
_cell.length_b   1.000
_cell.length_c   1.000
_cell.angle_alpha   90.00
_cell.angle_beta   90.00
_cell.angle_gamma   90.00
#
_symmetry.space_group_name_H-M   'P 1'
#
loop_
_entity.id
_entity.type
_entity.pdbx_description
1 polymer ?
#
loop_
_entity_poly.entity_id
_entity_poly.type
_entity_poly.pdbx_seq_one_letter_code
_entity_poly.pdbx_strand_id
1 'polypeptide(L)' 'MEEKLFLVWDDFSGHWTQEVVDYAKAISVVLMKVPPRYTYVCQPADVAWNQPF' A
#
# COMPACT_ATOMS: atom_id res chain seq x y z
N MET A 1 -14.68 -18.59 -3.91
CA MET A 1 -13.60 -17.92 -3.14
C MET A 1 -14.00 -16.46 -3.06
N GLU A 2 -14.01 -15.86 -1.87
CA GLU A 2 -14.15 -14.41 -1.76
C GLU A 2 -12.98 -13.73 -2.47
N GLU A 3 -13.29 -12.71 -3.27
CA GLU A 3 -12.29 -11.89 -3.94
C GLU A 3 -11.51 -11.10 -2.88
N LYS A 4 -10.21 -11.33 -2.80
CA LYS A 4 -9.33 -10.59 -1.89
C LYS A 4 -8.66 -9.47 -2.68
N LEU A 5 -8.91 -8.24 -2.26
CA LEU A 5 -8.27 -7.07 -2.82
C LEU A 5 -6.90 -6.89 -2.18
N PHE A 6 -5.85 -6.81 -3.00
CA PHE A 6 -4.50 -6.49 -2.53
C PHE A 6 -4.23 -5.01 -2.73
N LEU A 7 -3.93 -4.32 -1.63
CA LEU A 7 -3.47 -2.93 -1.66
C LEU A 7 -1.96 -2.89 -1.43
N VAL A 8 -1.20 -2.58 -2.48
CA VAL A 8 0.24 -2.29 -2.35
C VAL A 8 0.40 -0.85 -1.86
N TRP A 9 0.98 -0.67 -0.69
CA TRP A 9 1.04 0.61 0.01
C TRP A 9 2.46 0.92 0.51
N ASP A 10 2.83 2.19 0.48
CA ASP A 10 4.13 2.67 0.95
C ASP A 10 4.35 2.49 2.45
N ASP A 11 5.59 2.73 2.89
CA ASP A 11 6.04 2.63 4.28
C ASP A 11 5.67 3.82 5.18
N PHE A 12 4.86 4.78 4.71
CA PHE A 12 4.49 5.93 5.55
C PHE A 12 3.80 5.46 6.83
N SER A 13 4.32 5.88 7.99
CA SER A 13 3.90 5.36 9.30
C SER A 13 2.40 5.53 9.57
N GLY A 14 1.78 6.57 9.02
CA GLY A 14 0.34 6.80 9.12
C GLY A 14 -0.52 5.73 8.43
N HIS A 15 0.00 5.02 7.43
CA HIS A 15 -0.70 3.92 6.75
C HIS A 15 -0.68 2.60 7.55
N TRP A 16 0.15 2.51 8.60
CA TRP A 16 0.37 1.27 9.36
C TRP A 16 -0.04 1.40 10.82
N THR A 17 -0.94 2.33 11.15
CA THR A 17 -1.56 2.37 12.48
C THR A 17 -2.46 1.16 12.68
N GLN A 18 -2.67 0.77 13.94
CA GLN A 18 -3.54 -0.35 14.27
C GLN A 18 -4.96 -0.16 13.70
N GLU A 19 -5.50 1.06 13.79
CA GLU A 19 -6.82 1.41 13.24
C GLU A 19 -6.93 1.16 11.73
N VAL A 20 -5.90 1.54 10.96
CA VAL A 20 -5.88 1.34 9.50
C VAL A 20 -5.80 -0.15 9.15
N VAL A 21 -4.95 -0.91 9.85
CA VAL A 21 -4.79 -2.36 9.64
C VAL A 21 -6.08 -3.11 9.99
N ASP A 22 -6.72 -2.76 11.10
CA ASP A 22 -7.99 -3.37 11.53
C ASP A 22 -9.12 -3.05 10.56
N TYR A 23 -9.18 -1.81 10.06
CA TYR A 23 -10.17 -1.41 9.08
C TYR A 23 -9.98 -2.16 7.74
N ALA A 24 -8.75 -2.27 7.24
CA ALA A 24 -8.45 -3.01 6.01
C ALA A 24 -8.92 -4.48 6.12
N LYS A 25 -8.67 -5.11 7.28
CA LYS A 25 -9.15 -6.47 7.56
C LYS A 25 -10.68 -6.54 7.58
N ALA A 26 -11.36 -5.56 8.15
CA ALA A 26 -12.83 -5.51 8.21
C ALA A 26 -13.47 -5.43 6.81
N ILE A 27 -12.79 -4.80 5.84
CA ILE A 27 -13.24 -4.69 4.44
C ILE A 27 -12.62 -5.75 3.51
N SER A 28 -12.00 -6.80 4.06
CA SER A 28 -11.35 -7.88 3.29
C SER A 28 -10.25 -7.43 2.32
N VAL A 29 -9.54 -6.35 2.66
CA VAL A 29 -8.38 -5.86 1.94
C VAL A 29 -7.10 -6.38 2.60
N VAL A 30 -6.20 -6.93 1.78
CA VAL A 30 -4.87 -7.36 2.20
C VAL A 30 -3.88 -6.25 1.91
N LEU A 31 -3.28 -5.68 2.96
CA LEU A 31 -2.24 -4.66 2.84
C LEU A 31 -0.88 -5.31 2.56
N MET A 32 -0.22 -4.86 1.49
CA MET A 32 1.14 -5.28 1.13
C MET A 32 2.08 -4.09 1.21
N LYS A 33 3.08 -4.20 2.09
CA LYS A 33 4.03 -3.13 2.34
C LYS A 33 5.13 -3.10 1.29
N VAL A 34 5.35 -1.94 0.69
CA VAL A 34 6.51 -1.68 -0.16
C VAL A 34 7.77 -1.58 0.71
N PRO A 35 8.94 -2.10 0.27
CA PRO A 35 10.18 -1.95 1.01
C PRO A 35 10.51 -0.47 1.32
N PRO A 36 10.85 -0.14 2.58
CA PRO A 36 11.26 1.20 2.97
C PRO A 36 12.36 1.73 2.05
N ARG A 37 12.32 3.03 1.72
CA ARG A 37 13.28 3.73 0.84
C ARG A 37 13.25 3.34 -0.64
N TYR A 38 12.39 2.40 -1.05
CA TYR A 38 12.21 2.02 -2.45
C TYR A 38 10.81 2.34 -2.98
N THR A 39 10.04 3.13 -2.24
CA THR A 39 8.69 3.58 -2.60
C THR A 39 8.60 4.11 -4.04
N TYR A 40 9.50 5.02 -4.42
CA TYR A 40 9.55 5.64 -5.75
C TYR A 40 9.75 4.68 -6.93
N VAL A 41 10.28 3.46 -6.71
CA VAL A 41 10.48 2.44 -7.76
C VAL A 41 9.56 1.23 -7.61
N CYS A 42 9.08 0.95 -6.40
CA CYS A 42 8.29 -0.24 -6.11
C CYS A 42 6.79 0.05 -5.94
N GLN A 43 6.38 1.30 -5.71
CA GLN A 43 4.97 1.69 -5.67
C GLN A 43 4.50 2.05 -7.08
N PRO A 44 3.49 1.35 -7.64
CA PRO A 44 3.01 1.62 -9.00
C PRO A 44 2.52 3.06 -9.20
N ALA A 45 1.90 3.65 -8.18
CA ALA A 45 1.43 5.03 -8.23
C ALA A 45 2.59 6.04 -8.40
N ASP A 46 3.68 5.88 -7.64
CA ASP A 46 4.84 6.76 -7.79
C ASP A 46 5.50 6.64 -9.15
N VAL A 47 5.68 5.41 -9.65
CA VAL A 47 6.27 5.15 -10.97
C VAL A 47 5.42 5.76 -12.09
N ALA A 48 4.10 5.70 -11.95
CA ALA A 48 3.16 6.23 -12.94
C ALA A 48 3.05 7.76 -12.89
N TRP A 49 3.10 8.36 -11.69
CA TRP A 49 2.85 9.79 -11.51
C TRP A 49 4.11 10.66 -11.54
N ASN A 50 5.26 10.15 -11.08
CA ASN A 50 6.52 10.90 -10.97
C ASN A 50 7.46 10.63 -12.16
N GLN A 51 6.94 10.67 -13.37
CA GLN A 51 7.75 10.51 -14.58
C GLN A 51 8.71 11.71 -14.74
N PRO A 52 9.97 11.50 -15.19
CA PRO A 52 10.83 12.60 -15.56
C PRO A 52 10.21 13.36 -16.75
N PHE A 53 10.25 14.70 -16.67
CA PHE A 53 9.79 15.62 -17.71
C PHE A 53 10.71 15.62 -18.93
#